data_AF-A0A9E8N852-F1
#
_entry.id   AF-A0A9E8N852-F1
#
_cell.length_a   1.000
_cell.length_b   1.000
_cell.length_c   1.000
_cell.angle_alpha   90.00
_cell.angle_beta   90.00
_cell.angle_gamma   90.00
#
_symmetry.space_group_name_H-M   'P 1'
#
loop_
_entity.id
_entity.type
_entity.pdbx_description
1 polymer ?
#
loop_
_entity_poly.entity_id
_entity_poly.type
_entity_poly.pdbx_seq_one_letter_code
_entity_poly.pdbx_strand_id
1 'polypeptide(L)'
;MKLSRPYFYSFIFAACLAVHISFAVSLEEADAKFPLKISPNGKHITDSHGSPFLMVADVAWQMLRKLSYTEAVQYMDIRKSQSFNTFLVQLLPALPNQKNYNKVAPFLDNDLSKPNKPYFDYFEKIIIAAKERNLVVGIVVSRKSWNEVFDAQQKEIWKSYGAYVGKRFAKYSNIIWIVSEEEYQSAFQFKAISDGIRSESDGQILASLNTCSPTNMNDDSTNRSDLKFIIPDSTVTPSEYAALANWQKNSAEAALRPFLIANSEFPKEITDQSVLIRNQAYQSILSSAAGFCHMSTIKNFNTTWKANITKDGAEYIHELVKILKGIPWEYMQPDSPELLVDSLDKAEIGIVTLSNKRMAMLYLPDSRPVKLNLSHLNGTDFGAVWYSPRTGRRWSGGEFKSSNEALVQPPDSQPGWDWILLIGTKQ
;
A
#
# COMPACT_ATOMS: atom_id res chain seq x y z
N MET A 1 70.44 -38.35 48.46
CA MET A 1 69.29 -39.05 49.08
C MET A 1 68.02 -38.48 48.43
N LYS A 2 67.26 -39.35 47.72
CA LYS A 2 65.85 -39.32 47.23
C LYS A 2 65.02 -38.02 47.40
N LEU A 3 64.05 -37.58 46.57
CA LEU A 3 63.26 -38.11 45.43
C LEU A 3 62.41 -36.91 44.90
N SER A 4 62.26 -36.73 43.58
CA SER A 4 61.00 -36.80 42.77
C SER A 4 60.19 -35.52 42.50
N ARG A 5 60.10 -35.19 41.20
CA ARG A 5 59.16 -34.31 40.46
C ARG A 5 57.70 -34.85 40.52
N PRO A 6 56.61 -34.08 40.20
CA PRO A 6 56.37 -33.62 38.82
C PRO A 6 55.61 -32.29 38.59
N TYR A 7 55.61 -31.95 37.30
CA TYR A 7 55.08 -30.80 36.59
C TYR A 7 53.55 -30.69 36.62
N PHE A 8 53.03 -29.45 36.60
CA PHE A 8 51.73 -29.12 36.02
C PHE A 8 51.85 -27.83 35.18
N TYR A 9 51.62 -27.96 33.87
CA TYR A 9 51.42 -26.86 32.94
C TYR A 9 49.96 -26.40 33.06
N SER A 10 49.73 -25.14 33.43
CA SER A 10 48.43 -24.50 33.26
C SER A 10 48.50 -23.51 32.11
N PHE A 11 47.82 -23.86 31.02
CA PHE A 11 47.46 -22.98 29.92
C PHE A 11 46.60 -21.83 30.45
N ILE A 12 47.06 -20.58 30.29
CA ILE A 12 46.22 -19.40 30.44
C ILE A 12 45.57 -19.11 29.08
N PHE A 13 44.30 -19.47 28.96
CA PHE A 13 43.44 -19.01 27.86
C PHE A 13 43.13 -17.53 28.10
N ALA A 14 43.72 -16.65 27.28
CA ALA A 14 43.32 -15.25 27.21
C ALA A 14 41.96 -15.16 26.49
N ALA A 15 40.89 -14.97 27.26
CA ALA A 15 39.58 -14.64 26.73
C ALA A 15 39.57 -13.16 26.32
N CYS A 16 39.67 -12.89 25.01
CA CYS A 16 39.32 -11.60 24.45
C CYS A 16 37.82 -11.38 24.62
N LEU A 17 37.44 -10.54 25.59
CA LEU A 17 36.07 -10.05 25.73
C LEU A 17 35.79 -9.07 24.57
N ALA A 18 35.23 -9.59 23.47
CA ALA A 18 34.64 -8.77 22.44
C ALA A 18 33.40 -8.08 23.05
N VAL A 19 33.52 -6.80 23.34
CA VAL A 19 32.37 -5.96 23.72
C VAL A 19 31.53 -5.78 22.46
N HIS A 20 30.59 -6.70 22.22
CA HIS A 20 29.49 -6.45 21.30
C HIS A 20 28.59 -5.39 21.95
N ILE A 21 28.81 -4.13 21.58
CA ILE A 21 27.80 -3.09 21.73
C ILE A 21 26.69 -3.43 20.74
N SER A 22 25.77 -4.30 21.14
CA SER A 22 24.48 -4.43 20.47
C SER A 22 23.72 -3.15 20.76
N PHE A 23 23.77 -2.19 19.84
CA PHE A 23 22.70 -1.21 19.70
C PHE A 23 21.46 -1.95 19.25
N ALA A 24 20.74 -2.54 20.21
CA ALA A 24 19.33 -2.84 20.02
C ALA A 24 18.61 -1.49 20.02
N VAL A 25 18.56 -0.86 18.85
CA VAL A 25 17.54 0.16 18.61
C VAL A 25 16.22 -0.61 18.68
N SER A 26 15.49 -0.48 19.78
CA SER A 26 14.07 -0.83 19.74
C SER A 26 13.43 0.17 18.79
N LEU A 27 13.22 -0.23 17.54
CA LEU A 27 12.35 0.48 16.61
C LEU A 27 10.92 0.27 17.09
N GLU A 28 10.57 0.94 18.19
CA GLU A 28 9.17 1.28 18.44
C GLU A 28 8.73 2.13 17.25
N GLU A 29 7.66 1.71 16.59
CA GLU A 29 7.11 2.39 15.44
C GLU A 29 6.70 3.80 15.88
N ALA A 30 7.51 4.80 15.56
CA ALA A 30 7.12 6.18 15.77
C ALA A 30 5.84 6.41 14.95
N ASP A 31 4.73 6.71 15.63
CA ASP A 31 3.47 7.00 14.97
C ASP A 31 3.66 8.11 13.95
N ALA A 32 3.22 7.84 12.71
CA ALA A 32 3.31 8.78 11.60
C ALA A 32 2.70 10.13 11.99
N LYS A 33 3.41 11.21 11.69
CA LYS A 33 2.92 12.56 12.01
C LYS A 33 2.09 13.10 10.87
N PHE A 34 0.80 13.31 11.12
CA PHE A 34 -0.13 13.83 10.13
C PHE A 34 -0.13 15.37 10.08
N PRO A 35 -0.56 16.01 8.96
CA PRO A 35 -1.05 15.38 7.73
C PRO A 35 0.06 14.75 6.89
N LEU A 36 -0.30 13.73 6.11
CA LEU A 36 0.58 13.15 5.11
C LEU A 36 0.82 14.14 3.96
N LYS A 37 1.96 14.01 3.29
CA LYS A 37 2.38 14.85 2.17
C LYS A 37 2.93 14.01 1.03
N ILE A 38 2.85 14.52 -0.19
CA ILE A 38 3.60 13.97 -1.31
C ILE A 38 5.08 14.32 -1.12
N SER A 39 5.96 13.35 -1.38
CA SER A 39 7.40 13.57 -1.30
C SER A 39 7.85 14.66 -2.29
N PRO A 40 8.95 15.39 -2.02
CA PRO A 40 9.45 16.41 -2.94
C PRO A 40 9.75 15.91 -4.36
N ASN A 41 10.07 14.62 -4.51
CA ASN A 41 10.31 13.99 -5.81
C ASN A 41 9.03 13.48 -6.52
N GLY A 42 7.85 13.63 -5.90
CA GLY A 42 6.56 13.22 -6.47
C GLY A 42 6.33 11.70 -6.55
N LYS A 43 7.21 10.87 -5.98
CA LYS A 43 7.17 9.41 -6.18
C LYS A 43 6.53 8.62 -5.04
N HIS A 44 6.52 9.14 -3.82
CA HIS A 44 5.98 8.44 -2.65
C HIS A 44 5.28 9.40 -1.68
N ILE A 45 4.78 8.84 -0.58
CA ILE A 45 4.08 9.57 0.48
C ILE A 45 5.04 9.70 1.66
N THR A 46 4.99 10.84 2.33
CA THR A 46 5.73 11.11 3.56
C THR A 46 4.79 11.55 4.65
N ASP A 47 5.22 11.38 5.90
CA ASP A 47 4.60 12.08 7.01
C ASP A 47 4.98 13.58 7.01
N SER A 48 4.43 14.33 7.96
CA SER A 48 4.68 15.78 8.06
C SER A 48 6.13 16.17 8.36
N HIS A 49 6.96 15.24 8.85
CA HIS A 49 8.41 15.42 9.07
C HIS A 49 9.27 14.98 7.87
N GLY A 50 8.65 14.43 6.81
CA GLY A 50 9.36 13.96 5.63
C GLY A 50 9.82 12.50 5.72
N SER A 51 9.44 11.75 6.75
CA SER A 51 9.71 10.31 6.82
C SER A 51 8.84 9.55 5.83
N PRO A 52 9.40 8.59 5.05
CA PRO A 52 8.62 7.79 4.11
C PRO A 52 7.45 7.07 4.80
N PHE A 53 6.28 7.14 4.19
CA PHE A 53 5.05 6.50 4.65
C PHE A 53 4.63 5.43 3.65
N LEU A 54 4.92 4.17 3.96
CA LEU A 54 4.43 3.03 3.20
C LEU A 54 2.92 2.89 3.45
N MET A 55 2.08 3.24 2.49
CA MET A 55 0.64 3.19 2.68
C MET A 55 0.12 1.76 2.53
N VAL A 56 -0.41 1.19 3.61
CA VAL A 56 -1.07 -0.11 3.60
C VAL A 56 -2.53 0.10 3.95
N ALA A 57 -3.32 0.20 2.89
CA ALA A 57 -4.73 0.54 2.97
C ALA A 57 -5.60 -0.72 2.99
N ASP A 58 -6.73 -0.68 3.70
CA ASP A 58 -7.84 -1.62 3.52
C ASP A 58 -9.06 -0.91 2.95
N VAL A 59 -9.92 -1.63 2.24
CA VAL A 59 -11.14 -1.08 1.65
C VAL A 59 -12.34 -1.42 2.53
N ALA A 60 -12.97 -0.39 3.12
CA ALA A 60 -14.10 -0.49 4.05
C ALA A 60 -15.35 0.24 3.53
N TRP A 61 -15.74 -0.02 2.28
CA TRP A 61 -16.80 0.70 1.56
C TRP A 61 -18.06 0.99 2.36
N GLN A 62 -18.64 -0.02 3.01
CA GLN A 62 -19.95 0.10 3.62
C GLN A 62 -19.91 0.37 5.13
N MET A 63 -18.76 0.77 5.69
CA MET A 63 -18.57 0.92 7.14
C MET A 63 -19.69 1.76 7.78
N LEU A 64 -19.96 2.95 7.23
CA LEU A 64 -20.96 3.87 7.80
C LEU A 64 -22.39 3.33 7.77
N ARG A 65 -22.69 2.46 6.79
CA ARG A 65 -24.01 1.85 6.63
C ARG A 65 -24.20 0.61 7.49
N LYS A 66 -23.15 -0.18 7.65
CA LYS A 66 -23.25 -1.56 8.16
C LYS A 66 -22.81 -1.72 9.60
N LEU A 67 -21.86 -0.91 10.07
CA LEU A 67 -21.27 -1.08 11.38
C LEU A 67 -21.85 -0.09 12.38
N SER A 68 -22.07 -0.55 13.60
CA SER A 68 -22.15 0.32 14.78
C SER A 68 -20.79 0.97 15.07
N TYR A 69 -20.78 1.98 15.94
CA TYR A 69 -19.53 2.61 16.40
C TYR A 69 -18.55 1.57 16.99
N THR A 70 -19.05 0.70 17.88
CA THR A 70 -18.23 -0.34 18.53
C THR A 70 -17.65 -1.33 17.53
N GLU A 71 -18.42 -1.69 16.50
CA GLU A 71 -17.93 -2.60 15.45
C GLU A 71 -16.92 -1.94 14.51
N ALA A 72 -17.10 -0.64 14.20
CA ALA A 72 -16.11 0.11 13.44
C ALA A 72 -14.79 0.24 14.22
N VAL A 73 -14.87 0.48 15.53
CA VAL A 73 -13.72 0.44 16.44
C VAL A 73 -13.05 -0.94 16.44
N GLN A 74 -13.82 -2.01 16.57
CA GLN A 74 -13.31 -3.38 16.52
C GLN A 74 -12.57 -3.67 15.21
N TYR A 75 -13.13 -3.23 14.07
CA TYR A 75 -12.48 -3.33 12.78
C TYR A 75 -11.14 -2.59 12.76
N MET A 76 -11.10 -1.35 13.26
CA MET A 76 -9.87 -0.54 13.29
C MET A 76 -8.79 -1.15 14.18
N ASP A 77 -9.16 -1.67 15.36
CA ASP A 77 -8.23 -2.33 16.27
C ASP A 77 -7.59 -3.56 15.60
N ILE A 78 -8.40 -4.38 14.93
CA ILE A 78 -7.91 -5.56 14.21
C ILE A 78 -7.01 -5.14 13.05
N ARG A 79 -7.42 -4.19 12.21
CA ARG A 79 -6.60 -3.73 11.08
C ARG A 79 -5.29 -3.10 11.52
N LYS A 80 -5.29 -2.31 12.61
CA LYS A 80 -4.05 -1.78 13.18
C LYS A 80 -3.12 -2.90 13.65
N SER A 81 -3.66 -3.94 14.31
CA SER A 81 -2.86 -5.10 14.74
C SER A 81 -2.26 -5.91 13.57
N GLN A 82 -2.88 -5.85 12.39
CA GLN A 82 -2.41 -6.48 11.15
C GLN A 82 -1.48 -5.56 10.33
N SER A 83 -1.03 -4.45 10.90
CA SER A 83 -0.13 -3.46 10.27
C SER A 83 -0.74 -2.64 9.13
N PHE A 84 -2.06 -2.62 8.99
CA PHE A 84 -2.71 -1.59 8.18
C PHE A 84 -2.58 -0.25 8.88
N ASN A 85 -2.36 0.80 8.09
CA ASN A 85 -2.26 2.16 8.57
C ASN A 85 -3.28 3.11 7.93
N THR A 86 -4.04 2.62 6.95
CA THR A 86 -5.03 3.39 6.20
C THR A 86 -6.27 2.54 5.97
N PHE A 87 -7.46 3.15 5.95
CA PHE A 87 -8.63 2.51 5.36
C PHE A 87 -9.43 3.48 4.50
N LEU A 88 -10.02 2.99 3.42
CA LEU A 88 -10.87 3.76 2.51
C LEU A 88 -12.34 3.52 2.87
N VAL A 89 -13.12 4.58 3.01
CA VAL A 89 -14.55 4.50 3.36
C VAL A 89 -15.37 5.38 2.45
N GLN A 90 -16.52 4.90 2.01
CA GLN A 90 -17.46 5.72 1.26
C GLN A 90 -18.15 6.67 2.24
N LEU A 91 -18.03 7.98 1.97
CA LEU A 91 -18.74 9.00 2.74
C LEU A 91 -20.24 8.86 2.55
N LEU A 92 -20.67 8.56 1.33
CA LEU A 92 -22.07 8.32 0.97
C LEU A 92 -22.34 6.81 0.90
N PRO A 93 -23.56 6.33 1.22
CA PRO A 93 -23.89 4.91 1.11
C PRO A 93 -23.84 4.43 -0.35
N ALA A 94 -23.86 3.11 -0.59
CA ALA A 94 -23.73 2.60 -1.96
C ALA A 94 -24.82 3.11 -2.92
N LEU A 95 -26.04 3.34 -2.43
CA LEU A 95 -27.17 3.85 -3.20
C LEU A 95 -27.83 5.06 -2.50
N PRO A 96 -28.37 6.04 -3.24
CA PRO A 96 -29.02 7.23 -2.67
C PRO A 96 -30.15 6.98 -1.68
N ASN A 97 -30.93 5.91 -1.88
CA ASN A 97 -32.05 5.56 -1.00
C ASN A 97 -31.63 4.87 0.31
N GLN A 98 -30.33 4.61 0.48
CA GLN A 98 -29.81 3.94 1.66
C GLN A 98 -29.47 4.94 2.78
N LYS A 99 -29.44 4.41 4.00
CA LYS A 99 -29.15 5.17 5.22
C LYS A 99 -27.92 4.60 5.91
N ASN A 100 -27.31 5.37 6.81
CA ASN A 100 -26.26 4.85 7.69
C ASN A 100 -26.81 3.81 8.68
N TYR A 101 -25.93 3.22 9.49
CA TYR A 101 -26.29 2.27 10.53
C TYR A 101 -27.42 2.78 11.44
N ASN A 102 -27.37 4.07 11.80
CA ASN A 102 -28.34 4.76 12.66
C ASN A 102 -29.64 5.15 11.93
N LYS A 103 -29.89 4.64 10.72
CA LYS A 103 -31.09 4.91 9.90
C LYS A 103 -31.27 6.39 9.54
N VAL A 104 -30.16 7.11 9.38
CA VAL A 104 -30.13 8.51 8.92
C VAL A 104 -29.65 8.56 7.45
N ALA A 105 -30.32 9.36 6.62
CA ALA A 105 -29.88 9.65 5.24
C ALA A 105 -28.85 10.79 5.23
N PRO A 106 -27.89 10.83 4.29
CA PRO A 106 -26.87 11.88 4.26
C PRO A 106 -27.43 13.27 3.94
N PHE A 107 -28.52 13.34 3.18
CA PHE A 107 -29.17 14.57 2.76
C PHE A 107 -30.68 14.47 2.96
N LEU A 108 -31.35 15.60 3.17
CA LEU A 108 -32.81 15.67 3.11
C LEU A 108 -33.24 15.60 1.64
N ASP A 109 -34.13 14.66 1.30
CA ASP A 109 -34.67 14.46 -0.05
C ASP A 109 -33.61 14.34 -1.17
N ASN A 110 -32.43 13.79 -0.84
CA ASN A 110 -31.27 13.71 -1.74
C ASN A 110 -30.81 15.08 -2.30
N ASP A 111 -31.16 16.18 -1.62
CA ASP A 111 -30.70 17.52 -1.95
C ASP A 111 -29.32 17.77 -1.33
N LEU A 112 -28.28 17.79 -2.18
CA LEU A 112 -26.89 18.00 -1.77
C LEU A 112 -26.68 19.33 -1.01
N SER A 113 -27.57 20.31 -1.17
CA SER A 113 -27.54 21.58 -0.42
C SER A 113 -28.07 21.46 1.01
N LYS A 114 -28.70 20.34 1.37
CA LYS A 114 -29.33 20.08 2.68
C LYS A 114 -28.70 18.89 3.40
N PRO A 115 -27.42 18.98 3.81
CA PRO A 115 -26.75 17.91 4.52
C PRO A 115 -27.39 17.64 5.89
N ASN A 116 -27.56 16.36 6.22
CA ASN A 116 -28.16 15.92 7.46
C ASN A 116 -27.09 15.77 8.56
N LYS A 117 -27.05 16.73 9.50
CA LYS A 117 -26.02 16.80 10.54
C LYS A 117 -25.81 15.47 11.31
N PRO A 118 -26.85 14.79 11.84
CA PRO A 118 -26.70 13.48 12.49
C PRO A 118 -25.98 12.40 11.66
N TYR A 119 -26.09 12.42 10.32
CA TYR A 119 -25.37 11.49 9.46
C TYR A 119 -23.86 11.73 9.55
N PHE A 120 -23.45 12.98 9.36
CA PHE A 120 -22.05 13.39 9.35
C PHE A 120 -21.44 13.44 10.76
N ASP A 121 -22.25 13.64 11.82
CA ASP A 121 -21.82 13.48 13.21
C ASP A 121 -21.36 12.03 13.48
N TYR A 122 -22.02 11.03 12.89
CA TYR A 122 -21.58 9.64 13.03
C TYR A 122 -20.23 9.41 12.35
N PHE A 123 -20.05 9.92 11.13
CA PHE A 123 -18.78 9.80 10.43
C PHE A 123 -17.63 10.52 11.15
N GLU A 124 -17.90 11.67 11.75
CA GLU A 124 -16.93 12.40 12.56
C GLU A 124 -16.38 11.55 13.72
N LYS A 125 -17.25 10.77 14.40
CA LYS A 125 -16.83 9.82 15.44
C LYS A 125 -15.88 8.75 14.89
N ILE A 126 -16.09 8.29 13.66
CA ILE A 126 -15.22 7.31 12.99
C ILE A 126 -13.84 7.90 12.71
N ILE A 127 -13.77 9.15 12.24
CA ILE A 127 -12.48 9.83 12.00
C ILE A 127 -11.69 10.00 13.30
N ILE A 128 -12.36 10.41 14.39
CA ILE A 128 -11.74 10.55 15.71
C ILE A 128 -11.20 9.19 16.20
N ALA A 129 -12.02 8.13 16.13
CA ALA A 129 -11.60 6.79 16.54
C ALA A 129 -10.41 6.26 15.72
N ALA A 130 -10.36 6.57 14.43
CA ALA A 130 -9.22 6.24 13.57
C ALA A 130 -7.95 7.01 13.99
N LYS A 131 -8.09 8.29 14.34
CA LYS A 131 -6.98 9.14 14.78
C LYS A 131 -6.35 8.61 16.07
N GLU A 132 -7.17 8.19 17.04
CA GLU A 132 -6.73 7.57 18.29
C GLU A 132 -5.90 6.29 18.08
N ARG A 133 -6.02 5.66 16.91
CA ARG A 133 -5.31 4.43 16.52
C ARG A 133 -4.19 4.67 15.50
N ASN A 134 -3.89 5.94 15.21
CA ASN A 134 -2.95 6.35 14.17
C ASN A 134 -3.26 5.70 12.82
N LEU A 135 -4.55 5.69 12.45
CA LEU A 135 -5.04 5.27 11.15
C LEU A 135 -5.44 6.48 10.31
N VAL A 136 -5.05 6.44 9.04
CA VAL A 136 -5.49 7.39 8.02
C VAL A 136 -6.85 6.98 7.47
N VAL A 137 -7.77 7.94 7.34
CA VAL A 137 -9.07 7.73 6.71
C VAL A 137 -9.05 8.30 5.30
N GLY A 138 -9.08 7.43 4.30
CA GLY A 138 -9.36 7.81 2.92
C GLY A 138 -10.85 8.04 2.74
N ILE A 139 -11.26 9.30 2.65
CA ILE A 139 -12.66 9.70 2.54
C ILE A 139 -13.06 9.71 1.07
N VAL A 140 -13.77 8.68 0.62
CA VAL A 140 -14.33 8.66 -0.75
C VAL A 140 -15.59 9.52 -0.79
N VAL A 141 -15.42 10.76 -1.24
CA VAL A 141 -16.42 11.84 -1.18
C VAL A 141 -17.52 11.68 -2.24
N SER A 142 -17.19 11.11 -3.40
CA SER A 142 -18.11 10.85 -4.50
C SER A 142 -17.81 9.50 -5.14
N ARG A 143 -18.83 8.87 -5.72
CA ARG A 143 -18.73 7.63 -6.50
C ARG A 143 -19.78 7.58 -7.59
N LYS A 144 -19.55 6.74 -8.61
CA LYS A 144 -20.46 6.61 -9.77
C LYS A 144 -21.90 6.28 -9.40
N SER A 145 -22.13 5.58 -8.29
CA SER A 145 -23.46 5.16 -7.84
C SER A 145 -24.36 6.29 -7.35
N TRP A 146 -23.82 7.50 -7.20
CA TRP A 146 -24.58 8.71 -6.86
C TRP A 146 -24.76 9.67 -8.04
N ASN A 147 -24.30 9.31 -9.25
CA ASN A 147 -24.33 10.22 -10.39
C ASN A 147 -25.74 10.75 -10.68
N GLU A 148 -26.79 9.93 -10.59
CA GLU A 148 -28.18 10.41 -10.77
C GLU A 148 -28.53 11.60 -9.85
N VAL A 149 -28.08 11.57 -8.59
CA VAL A 149 -28.29 12.68 -7.65
C VAL A 149 -27.41 13.88 -7.97
N PHE A 150 -26.15 13.64 -8.35
CA PHE A 150 -25.24 14.73 -8.72
C PHE A 150 -25.68 15.41 -10.02
N ASP A 151 -26.05 14.65 -11.04
CA ASP A 151 -26.43 15.15 -12.37
C ASP A 151 -27.77 15.92 -12.34
N ALA A 152 -28.62 15.65 -11.35
CA ALA A 152 -29.82 16.44 -11.08
C ALA A 152 -29.51 17.83 -10.47
N GLN A 153 -28.25 18.13 -10.16
CA GLN A 153 -27.82 19.34 -9.45
C GLN A 153 -26.86 20.17 -10.32
N GLN A 154 -26.76 21.46 -10.02
CA GLN A 154 -25.87 22.39 -10.75
C GLN A 154 -24.46 22.41 -10.16
N LYS A 155 -23.49 22.90 -10.94
CA LYS A 155 -22.06 22.95 -10.58
C LYS A 155 -21.80 23.65 -9.24
N GLU A 156 -22.55 24.71 -8.94
CA GLU A 156 -22.47 25.49 -7.71
C GLU A 156 -22.81 24.63 -6.48
N ILE A 157 -23.76 23.70 -6.64
CA ILE A 157 -24.15 22.75 -5.59
C ILE A 157 -23.07 21.71 -5.39
N TRP A 158 -22.41 21.22 -6.45
CA TRP A 158 -21.27 20.30 -6.31
C TRP A 158 -20.11 20.94 -5.55
N LYS A 159 -19.80 22.20 -5.86
CA LYS A 159 -18.77 22.97 -5.15
C LYS A 159 -19.17 23.22 -3.69
N SER A 160 -20.43 23.58 -3.45
CA SER A 160 -20.96 23.79 -2.10
C SER A 160 -20.93 22.51 -1.26
N TYR A 161 -21.22 21.35 -1.87
CA TYR A 161 -21.07 20.05 -1.25
C TYR A 161 -19.61 19.77 -0.87
N GLY A 162 -18.67 19.98 -1.80
CA GLY A 162 -17.24 19.86 -1.52
C GLY A 162 -16.79 20.77 -0.36
N ALA A 163 -17.23 22.02 -0.35
CA ALA A 163 -16.94 22.98 0.71
C ALA A 163 -17.57 22.57 2.06
N TYR A 164 -18.81 22.07 2.06
CA TYR A 164 -19.43 21.55 3.28
C TYR A 164 -18.61 20.41 3.89
N VAL A 165 -18.19 19.44 3.07
CA VAL A 165 -17.37 18.30 3.49
C VAL A 165 -16.00 18.77 3.98
N GLY A 166 -15.33 19.64 3.21
CA GLY A 166 -14.03 20.23 3.56
C GLY A 166 -14.10 20.97 4.89
N LYS A 167 -15.00 21.94 5.03
CA LYS A 167 -15.20 22.74 6.26
C LYS A 167 -15.41 21.87 7.49
N ARG A 168 -16.11 20.75 7.32
CA ARG A 168 -16.46 19.88 8.42
C ARG A 168 -15.29 19.02 8.89
N PHE A 169 -14.53 18.43 7.97
CA PHE A 169 -13.53 17.40 8.31
C PHE A 169 -12.06 17.81 8.13
N ALA A 170 -11.75 18.93 7.45
CA ALA A 170 -10.36 19.38 7.23
C ALA A 170 -9.55 19.61 8.52
N LYS A 171 -10.24 19.88 9.64
CA LYS A 171 -9.62 19.99 10.97
C LYS A 171 -8.94 18.69 11.47
N TYR A 172 -9.24 17.53 10.86
CA TYR A 172 -8.65 16.25 11.22
C TYR A 172 -7.44 15.96 10.33
N SER A 173 -6.25 15.88 10.92
CA SER A 173 -5.01 15.70 10.17
C SER A 173 -4.85 14.32 9.52
N ASN A 174 -5.49 13.28 10.05
CA ASN A 174 -5.36 11.88 9.63
C ASN A 174 -6.31 11.49 8.48
N ILE A 175 -6.58 12.40 7.54
CA ILE A 175 -7.48 12.12 6.42
C ILE A 175 -6.81 12.36 5.07
N ILE A 176 -7.32 11.66 4.06
CA ILE A 176 -7.04 11.90 2.65
C ILE A 176 -8.39 12.08 1.96
N TRP A 177 -8.52 13.10 1.13
CA TRP A 177 -9.72 13.30 0.32
C TRP A 177 -9.62 12.41 -0.92
N ILE A 178 -10.68 11.69 -1.26
CA ILE A 178 -10.72 10.87 -2.46
C ILE A 178 -11.96 11.28 -3.25
N VAL A 179 -11.74 11.87 -4.41
CA VAL A 179 -12.81 12.24 -5.36
C VAL A 179 -12.74 11.26 -6.52
N SER A 180 -13.86 10.66 -6.88
CA SER A 180 -13.85 9.60 -7.89
C SER A 180 -13.70 10.19 -9.30
N GLU A 181 -12.91 9.49 -10.11
CA GLU A 181 -12.75 9.64 -11.57
C GLU A 181 -13.11 8.31 -12.26
N GLU A 182 -14.12 7.62 -11.71
CA GLU A 182 -14.66 6.40 -12.31
C GLU A 182 -15.20 6.66 -13.72
N GLU A 183 -15.30 5.60 -14.52
CA GLU A 183 -15.95 5.66 -15.82
C GLU A 183 -17.36 6.28 -15.68
N TYR A 184 -17.73 7.13 -16.62
CA TYR A 184 -18.99 7.91 -16.63
C TYR A 184 -19.12 8.98 -15.55
N GLN A 185 -18.07 9.30 -14.79
CA GLN A 185 -18.06 10.49 -13.95
C GLN A 185 -17.59 11.74 -14.69
N SER A 186 -18.25 12.86 -14.41
CA SER A 186 -17.95 14.13 -15.04
C SER A 186 -16.66 14.74 -14.49
N ALA A 187 -15.70 15.06 -15.36
CA ALA A 187 -14.49 15.81 -14.98
C ALA A 187 -14.84 17.18 -14.37
N PHE A 188 -15.95 17.80 -14.77
CA PHE A 188 -16.44 19.05 -14.17
C PHE A 188 -16.94 18.84 -12.74
N GLN A 189 -17.58 17.69 -12.47
CA GLN A 189 -18.01 17.31 -11.12
C GLN A 189 -16.80 17.04 -10.23
N PHE A 190 -15.82 16.27 -10.71
CA PHE A 190 -14.55 16.05 -10.00
C PHE A 190 -13.91 17.39 -9.62
N LYS A 191 -13.75 18.30 -10.59
CA LYS A 191 -13.16 19.61 -10.38
C LYS A 191 -13.97 20.44 -9.37
N ALA A 192 -15.28 20.53 -9.52
CA ALA A 192 -16.12 21.37 -8.66
C ALA A 192 -16.08 20.89 -7.19
N ILE A 193 -16.18 19.58 -6.96
CA ILE A 193 -16.07 18.99 -5.62
C ILE A 193 -14.67 19.25 -5.05
N SER A 194 -13.63 19.03 -5.85
CA SER A 194 -12.24 19.23 -5.44
C SER A 194 -11.94 20.69 -5.09
N ASP A 195 -12.39 21.64 -5.92
CA ASP A 195 -12.27 23.08 -5.67
C ASP A 195 -13.01 23.48 -4.37
N GLY A 196 -14.17 22.88 -4.11
CA GLY A 196 -14.93 23.09 -2.88
C GLY A 196 -14.19 22.57 -1.64
N ILE A 197 -13.63 21.35 -1.71
CA ILE A 197 -12.82 20.81 -0.60
C ILE A 197 -11.62 21.72 -0.35
N ARG A 198 -10.89 22.09 -1.42
CA ARG A 198 -9.68 22.93 -1.35
C ARG A 198 -9.95 24.33 -0.81
N SER A 199 -11.14 24.89 -0.96
CA SER A 199 -11.46 26.19 -0.35
C SER A 199 -11.49 26.15 1.19
N GLU A 200 -11.56 24.96 1.79
CA GLU A 200 -11.67 24.76 3.23
C GLU A 200 -10.55 23.86 3.80
N SER A 201 -9.72 23.27 2.93
CA SER A 201 -8.67 22.32 3.28
C SER A 201 -7.37 22.66 2.57
N ASP A 202 -6.43 23.23 3.33
CA ASP A 202 -5.07 23.45 2.88
C ASP A 202 -4.12 22.33 3.34
N GLY A 203 -3.18 21.94 2.49
CA GLY A 203 -2.09 21.00 2.83
C GLY A 203 -2.43 19.51 2.98
N GLN A 204 -3.70 19.10 2.94
CA GLN A 204 -4.09 17.67 2.94
C GLN A 204 -4.03 17.09 1.53
N ILE A 205 -3.70 15.80 1.40
CA ILE A 205 -3.67 15.10 0.11
C ILE A 205 -5.11 15.01 -0.45
N LEU A 206 -5.28 15.42 -1.70
CA LEU A 206 -6.46 15.15 -2.51
C LEU A 206 -6.12 14.11 -3.56
N ALA A 207 -6.67 12.91 -3.40
CA ALA A 207 -6.48 11.79 -4.29
C ALA A 207 -7.65 11.62 -5.27
N SER A 208 -7.40 10.91 -6.37
CA SER A 208 -8.45 10.39 -7.24
C SER A 208 -8.63 8.88 -7.11
N LEU A 209 -9.83 8.39 -7.47
CA LEU A 209 -10.15 6.96 -7.48
C LEU A 209 -10.68 6.55 -8.84
N ASN A 210 -10.11 5.49 -9.43
CA ASN A 210 -10.56 4.94 -10.72
C ASN A 210 -10.74 3.42 -10.58
N THR A 211 -11.68 2.86 -11.35
CA THR A 211 -11.94 1.40 -11.37
C THR A 211 -11.34 0.65 -12.56
N CYS A 212 -10.95 1.38 -13.61
CA CYS A 212 -10.35 0.85 -14.82
C CYS A 212 -9.01 1.55 -15.09
N SER A 213 -8.25 1.04 -16.08
CA SER A 213 -6.99 1.62 -16.54
C SER A 213 -7.04 3.15 -16.62
N PRO A 214 -5.93 3.83 -16.30
CA PRO A 214 -5.91 5.27 -16.14
C PRO A 214 -6.47 6.03 -17.34
N THR A 215 -7.27 7.04 -17.00
CA THR A 215 -7.61 8.17 -17.86
C THR A 215 -6.35 8.77 -18.48
N ASN A 216 -6.47 9.14 -19.76
CA ASN A 216 -5.40 9.55 -20.69
C ASN A 216 -4.19 10.28 -20.07
N MET A 217 -3.00 9.91 -20.56
CA MET A 217 -1.70 10.51 -20.22
C MET A 217 -1.57 12.00 -20.57
N ASN A 218 -2.48 12.52 -21.40
CA ASN A 218 -2.51 13.92 -21.84
C ASN A 218 -3.47 14.77 -21.01
N ASP A 219 -3.48 14.58 -19.70
CA ASP A 219 -4.20 15.46 -18.79
C ASP A 219 -3.35 16.70 -18.48
N ASP A 220 -3.30 17.62 -19.44
CA ASP A 220 -2.77 18.98 -19.30
C ASP A 220 -3.74 19.87 -18.50
N SER A 221 -4.73 19.28 -17.82
CA SER A 221 -5.72 20.03 -17.07
C SER A 221 -5.19 20.41 -15.68
N THR A 222 -5.61 21.60 -15.26
CA THR A 222 -5.46 22.17 -13.93
C THR A 222 -6.17 21.36 -12.82
N ASN A 223 -6.50 20.08 -13.05
CA ASN A 223 -7.33 19.22 -12.19
C ASN A 223 -6.56 18.00 -11.64
N ARG A 224 -5.25 18.10 -11.44
CA ARG A 224 -4.48 16.94 -10.97
C ARG A 224 -4.71 16.68 -9.48
N SER A 225 -5.13 15.46 -9.15
CA SER A 225 -5.01 14.90 -7.80
C SER A 225 -3.54 14.71 -7.42
N ASP A 226 -3.24 14.76 -6.13
CA ASP A 226 -1.92 14.55 -5.53
C ASP A 226 -1.52 13.07 -5.49
N LEU A 227 -2.50 12.17 -5.46
CA LEU A 227 -2.36 10.72 -5.27
C LEU A 227 -3.41 9.99 -6.10
N LYS A 228 -3.11 8.80 -6.61
CA LYS A 228 -4.08 7.98 -7.33
C LYS A 228 -4.36 6.64 -6.65
N PHE A 229 -5.63 6.35 -6.40
CA PHE A 229 -6.11 5.02 -6.04
C PHE A 229 -6.69 4.35 -7.28
N ILE A 230 -6.18 3.17 -7.61
CA ILE A 230 -6.71 2.34 -8.69
C ILE A 230 -7.31 1.13 -8.01
N ILE A 231 -8.63 1.02 -8.06
CA ILE A 231 -9.38 -0.07 -7.43
C ILE A 231 -10.03 -0.91 -8.53
N PRO A 232 -9.32 -1.92 -9.06
CA PRO A 232 -9.83 -2.73 -10.17
C PRO A 232 -11.19 -3.33 -9.85
N ASP A 233 -12.07 -3.42 -10.85
CA ASP A 233 -13.35 -4.11 -10.69
C ASP A 233 -13.13 -5.61 -10.38
N SER A 234 -14.15 -6.22 -9.80
CA SER A 234 -14.29 -7.64 -9.48
C SER A 234 -14.20 -8.60 -10.66
N THR A 235 -14.14 -8.10 -11.89
CA THR A 235 -13.99 -8.90 -13.11
C THR A 235 -12.54 -8.98 -13.60
N VAL A 236 -11.60 -8.29 -12.94
CA VAL A 236 -10.21 -8.21 -13.38
C VAL A 236 -9.46 -9.51 -13.09
N THR A 237 -9.06 -10.18 -14.16
CA THR A 237 -8.23 -11.39 -14.17
C THR A 237 -6.82 -11.09 -13.64
N PRO A 238 -6.07 -12.12 -13.17
CA PRO A 238 -4.67 -11.95 -12.78
C PRO A 238 -3.79 -11.35 -13.89
N SER A 239 -4.05 -11.71 -15.16
CA SER A 239 -3.34 -11.14 -16.32
C SER A 239 -3.64 -9.66 -16.54
N GLU A 240 -4.89 -9.23 -16.37
CA GLU A 240 -5.27 -7.82 -16.49
C GLU A 240 -4.67 -6.99 -15.35
N TYR A 241 -4.63 -7.54 -14.14
CA TYR A 241 -3.92 -6.91 -13.02
C TYR A 241 -2.43 -6.73 -13.32
N ALA A 242 -1.76 -7.79 -13.80
CA ALA A 242 -0.35 -7.72 -14.18
C ALA A 242 -0.11 -6.70 -15.31
N ALA A 243 -1.01 -6.66 -16.31
CA ALA A 243 -0.96 -5.67 -17.38
C ALA A 243 -1.12 -4.24 -16.85
N LEU A 244 -2.01 -4.01 -15.89
CA LEU A 244 -2.18 -2.72 -15.21
C LEU A 244 -0.93 -2.33 -14.42
N ALA A 245 -0.36 -3.24 -13.63
CA ALA A 245 0.87 -2.98 -12.87
C ALA A 245 2.05 -2.68 -13.81
N ASN A 246 2.19 -3.43 -14.91
CA ASN A 246 3.21 -3.17 -15.93
C ASN A 246 2.98 -1.84 -16.67
N TRP A 247 1.73 -1.49 -16.95
CA TRP A 247 1.39 -0.18 -17.50
C TRP A 247 1.83 0.93 -16.54
N GLN A 248 1.53 0.80 -15.24
CA GLN A 248 1.96 1.79 -14.23
C GLN A 248 3.47 1.88 -14.17
N LYS A 249 4.16 0.73 -14.12
CA LYS A 249 5.62 0.65 -14.18
C LYS A 249 6.20 1.45 -15.36
N ASN A 250 5.64 1.30 -16.56
CA ASN A 250 6.20 1.87 -17.79
C ASN A 250 5.73 3.32 -18.06
N SER A 251 4.55 3.69 -17.55
CA SER A 251 3.86 4.94 -17.90
C SER A 251 3.83 5.94 -16.73
N ALA A 252 3.68 5.48 -15.48
CA ALA A 252 3.55 6.36 -14.33
C ALA A 252 4.84 7.12 -13.96
N GLU A 253 6.01 6.66 -14.42
CA GLU A 253 7.27 7.43 -14.26
C GLU A 253 7.18 8.84 -14.86
N ALA A 254 6.39 9.01 -15.94
CA ALA A 254 6.17 10.32 -16.56
C ALA A 254 5.24 11.24 -15.73
N ALA A 255 4.45 10.69 -14.80
CA ALA A 255 3.38 11.41 -14.14
C ALA A 255 3.80 12.12 -12.82
N LEU A 256 4.98 11.82 -12.25
CA LEU A 256 5.48 12.34 -10.95
C LEU A 256 4.38 12.39 -9.86
N ARG A 257 3.58 11.32 -9.78
CA ARG A 257 2.45 11.22 -8.85
C ARG A 257 2.43 9.83 -8.22
N PRO A 258 2.40 9.73 -6.88
CA PRO A 258 2.30 8.43 -6.23
C PRO A 258 0.94 7.78 -6.53
N PHE A 259 0.90 6.46 -6.48
CA PHE A 259 -0.32 5.70 -6.67
C PHE A 259 -0.36 4.45 -5.78
N LEU A 260 -1.56 3.93 -5.59
CA LEU A 260 -1.82 2.61 -5.02
C LEU A 260 -2.71 1.82 -5.97
N ILE A 261 -2.37 0.55 -6.15
CA ILE A 261 -3.24 -0.42 -6.82
C ILE A 261 -3.85 -1.30 -5.75
N ALA A 262 -5.17 -1.46 -5.79
CA ALA A 262 -5.84 -2.47 -4.98
C ALA A 262 -5.84 -3.82 -5.67
N ASN A 263 -5.72 -4.91 -4.90
CA ASN A 263 -5.95 -6.25 -5.45
C ASN A 263 -7.35 -6.34 -6.07
N SER A 264 -7.49 -7.14 -7.14
CA SER A 264 -8.80 -7.38 -7.75
C SER A 264 -9.69 -8.22 -6.83
N GLU A 265 -11.02 -8.12 -7.00
CA GLU A 265 -11.95 -9.04 -6.33
C GLU A 265 -12.02 -10.38 -7.10
N PHE A 266 -12.11 -11.47 -6.34
CA PHE A 266 -11.67 -12.79 -6.76
C PHE A 266 -12.80 -13.68 -7.30
N PRO A 267 -12.47 -14.69 -8.13
CA PRO A 267 -13.39 -15.78 -8.45
C PRO A 267 -13.86 -16.48 -7.17
N LYS A 268 -15.17 -16.71 -7.02
CA LYS A 268 -15.77 -17.35 -5.84
C LYS A 268 -15.30 -18.80 -5.61
N GLU A 269 -14.62 -19.38 -6.60
CA GLU A 269 -14.18 -20.78 -6.65
C GLU A 269 -12.84 -21.01 -5.94
N ILE A 270 -12.07 -19.95 -5.64
CA ILE A 270 -10.78 -20.07 -4.95
C ILE A 270 -10.98 -19.96 -3.44
N THR A 271 -10.69 -21.05 -2.73
CA THR A 271 -10.83 -21.16 -1.27
C THR A 271 -9.67 -20.54 -0.50
N ASP A 272 -8.47 -20.48 -1.08
CA ASP A 272 -7.29 -19.80 -0.51
C ASP A 272 -6.67 -18.85 -1.55
N GLN A 273 -6.72 -17.55 -1.26
CA GLN A 273 -6.29 -16.46 -2.15
C GLN A 273 -4.93 -15.88 -1.77
N SER A 274 -4.27 -16.48 -0.77
CA SER A 274 -3.03 -15.98 -0.17
C SER A 274 -1.93 -15.72 -1.20
N VAL A 275 -1.68 -16.70 -2.10
CA VAL A 275 -0.65 -16.60 -3.13
C VAL A 275 -0.96 -15.47 -4.12
N LEU A 276 -2.21 -15.39 -4.58
CA LEU A 276 -2.63 -14.37 -5.52
C LEU A 276 -2.49 -12.96 -4.93
N ILE A 277 -2.87 -12.78 -3.66
CA ILE A 277 -2.76 -11.48 -2.98
C ILE A 277 -1.32 -11.08 -2.76
N ARG A 278 -0.44 -12.01 -2.34
CA ARG A 278 0.99 -11.72 -2.23
C ARG A 278 1.58 -11.34 -3.59
N ASN A 279 1.25 -12.09 -4.64
CA ASN A 279 1.66 -11.78 -6.02
C ASN A 279 1.23 -10.36 -6.41
N GLN A 280 -0.05 -10.01 -6.23
CA GLN A 280 -0.56 -8.69 -6.59
C GLN A 280 0.03 -7.56 -5.73
N ALA A 281 0.26 -7.80 -4.45
CA ALA A 281 0.90 -6.85 -3.54
C ALA A 281 2.33 -6.54 -3.97
N TYR A 282 3.17 -7.56 -4.20
CA TYR A 282 4.54 -7.35 -4.65
C TYR A 282 4.62 -6.83 -6.08
N GLN A 283 3.73 -7.24 -6.99
CA GLN A 283 3.64 -6.62 -8.33
C GLN A 283 3.32 -5.11 -8.24
N SER A 284 2.43 -4.69 -7.35
CA SER A 284 2.15 -3.27 -7.10
C SER A 284 3.40 -2.54 -6.61
N ILE A 285 4.10 -3.08 -5.61
CA ILE A 285 5.33 -2.47 -5.08
C ILE A 285 6.43 -2.40 -6.15
N LEU A 286 6.58 -3.43 -6.98
CA LEU A 286 7.58 -3.47 -8.06
C LEU A 286 7.22 -2.55 -9.24
N SER A 287 5.98 -2.08 -9.30
CA SER A 287 5.58 -0.99 -10.19
C SER A 287 5.90 0.40 -9.61
N SER A 288 6.58 0.47 -8.45
CA SER A 288 6.88 1.68 -7.69
C SER A 288 5.65 2.39 -7.10
N ALA A 289 4.62 1.62 -6.74
CA ALA A 289 3.50 2.13 -5.96
C ALA A 289 3.98 2.64 -4.58
N ALA A 290 3.28 3.64 -4.03
CA ALA A 290 3.55 4.16 -2.68
C ALA A 290 3.11 3.22 -1.54
N GLY A 291 2.69 2.02 -1.92
CA GLY A 291 2.19 0.99 -1.02
C GLY A 291 1.21 0.07 -1.72
N PHE A 292 0.28 -0.46 -0.95
CA PHE A 292 -0.68 -1.46 -1.42
C PHE A 292 -2.05 -1.23 -0.79
N CYS A 293 -3.09 -1.38 -1.60
CA CYS A 293 -4.47 -1.28 -1.14
C CYS A 293 -5.09 -2.69 -1.11
N HIS A 294 -5.35 -3.21 0.06
CA HIS A 294 -6.02 -4.50 0.19
C HIS A 294 -7.54 -4.32 0.08
N MET A 295 -8.14 -5.09 -0.82
CA MET A 295 -9.58 -5.26 -0.96
C MET A 295 -9.96 -6.73 -0.71
N SER A 296 -10.58 -7.03 0.43
CA SER A 296 -10.99 -8.39 0.81
C SER A 296 -12.51 -8.60 0.68
N THR A 297 -12.99 -9.81 1.02
CA THR A 297 -14.44 -10.10 1.03
C THR A 297 -15.21 -9.26 2.05
N ILE A 298 -14.51 -8.66 3.03
CA ILE A 298 -15.13 -7.88 4.10
C ILE A 298 -15.46 -6.43 3.73
N LYS A 299 -15.06 -5.94 2.55
CA LYS A 299 -15.25 -4.53 2.14
C LYS A 299 -16.67 -3.98 2.28
N ASN A 300 -17.66 -4.86 2.17
CA ASN A 300 -19.09 -4.53 2.26
C ASN A 300 -19.74 -4.95 3.59
N PHE A 301 -18.97 -5.49 4.54
CA PHE A 301 -19.39 -5.91 5.87
C PHE A 301 -20.61 -6.84 5.86
N ASN A 302 -20.54 -7.91 5.07
CA ASN A 302 -21.49 -9.03 5.14
C ASN A 302 -21.41 -9.70 6.52
N THR A 303 -22.41 -10.50 6.89
CA THR A 303 -22.53 -11.11 8.24
C THR A 303 -21.29 -11.88 8.70
N THR A 304 -20.50 -12.42 7.76
CA THR A 304 -19.27 -13.18 8.01
C THR A 304 -18.03 -12.31 8.21
N TRP A 305 -18.11 -10.98 8.16
CA TRP A 305 -16.92 -10.12 8.15
C TRP A 305 -16.00 -10.33 9.36
N LYS A 306 -16.56 -10.60 10.54
CA LYS A 306 -15.78 -10.86 11.77
C LYS A 306 -14.94 -12.13 11.68
N ALA A 307 -15.42 -13.15 10.95
CA ALA A 307 -14.69 -14.39 10.73
C ALA A 307 -13.67 -14.29 9.58
N ASN A 308 -13.88 -13.35 8.65
CA ASN A 308 -13.07 -13.20 7.45
C ASN A 308 -12.01 -12.09 7.56
N ILE A 309 -12.09 -11.20 8.55
CA ILE A 309 -11.15 -10.06 8.69
C ILE A 309 -9.68 -10.50 8.89
N THR A 310 -9.45 -11.73 9.35
CA THR A 310 -8.11 -12.32 9.49
C THR A 310 -7.73 -13.27 8.35
N LYS A 311 -8.52 -13.28 7.28
CA LYS A 311 -8.37 -14.16 6.11
C LYS A 311 -8.25 -13.31 4.85
N ASP A 312 -8.31 -13.99 3.71
CA ASP A 312 -8.31 -13.39 2.39
C ASP A 312 -7.06 -12.51 2.20
N GLY A 313 -5.89 -12.99 2.63
CA GLY A 313 -4.60 -12.32 2.46
C GLY A 313 -4.22 -11.33 3.56
N ALA A 314 -5.17 -10.94 4.42
CA ALA A 314 -4.89 -10.05 5.56
C ALA A 314 -3.83 -10.63 6.52
N GLU A 315 -3.73 -11.95 6.62
CA GLU A 315 -2.76 -12.65 7.47
C GLU A 315 -1.28 -12.43 7.06
N TYR A 316 -1.01 -11.99 5.82
CA TYR A 316 0.37 -11.75 5.33
C TYR A 316 0.75 -10.26 5.26
N ILE A 317 -0.19 -9.36 5.49
CA ILE A 317 0.07 -7.91 5.41
C ILE A 317 1.13 -7.48 6.43
N HIS A 318 1.13 -8.09 7.61
CA HIS A 318 2.18 -7.87 8.60
C HIS A 318 3.58 -8.22 8.05
N GLU A 319 3.72 -9.35 7.35
CA GLU A 319 4.99 -9.77 6.77
C GLU A 319 5.41 -8.86 5.60
N LEU A 320 4.46 -8.44 4.76
CA LEU A 320 4.70 -7.43 3.70
C LEU A 320 5.30 -6.15 4.30
N VAL A 321 4.65 -5.60 5.33
CA VAL A 321 5.11 -4.37 6.00
C VAL A 321 6.48 -4.57 6.64
N LYS A 322 6.67 -5.68 7.35
CA LYS A 322 7.93 -6.00 8.04
C LYS A 322 9.10 -6.13 7.07
N ILE A 323 8.90 -6.78 5.93
CA ILE A 323 9.92 -6.93 4.89
C ILE A 323 10.25 -5.56 4.28
N LEU A 324 9.23 -4.81 3.84
CA LEU A 324 9.44 -3.52 3.18
C LEU A 324 10.02 -2.45 4.10
N LYS A 325 9.75 -2.50 5.41
CA LYS A 325 10.42 -1.60 6.39
C LYS A 325 11.93 -1.79 6.46
N GLY A 326 12.44 -2.99 6.13
CA GLY A 326 13.87 -3.28 6.06
C GLY A 326 14.51 -2.89 4.73
N ILE A 327 13.73 -2.32 3.80
CA ILE A 327 14.13 -2.06 2.42
C ILE A 327 13.88 -0.57 2.13
N PRO A 328 14.85 0.14 1.50
CA PRO A 328 14.65 1.52 1.01
C PRO A 328 13.70 1.57 -0.21
N TRP A 329 12.48 1.07 -0.06
CA TRP A 329 11.48 0.93 -1.13
C TRP A 329 11.12 2.27 -1.78
N GLU A 330 11.17 3.36 -1.02
CA GLU A 330 10.86 4.72 -1.44
C GLU A 330 11.85 5.29 -2.47
N TYR A 331 13.04 4.68 -2.55
CA TYR A 331 14.10 5.00 -3.50
C TYR A 331 14.22 3.97 -4.63
N MET A 332 13.39 2.93 -4.59
CA MET A 332 13.33 1.95 -5.66
C MET A 332 12.59 2.53 -6.86
N GLN A 333 13.13 2.22 -8.04
CA GLN A 333 12.55 2.55 -9.32
C GLN A 333 12.48 1.29 -10.17
N PRO A 334 11.52 1.18 -11.08
CA PRO A 334 11.44 0.03 -11.95
C PRO A 334 12.71 -0.06 -12.79
N ASP A 335 13.20 -1.28 -12.98
CA ASP A 335 14.38 -1.49 -13.82
C ASP A 335 14.03 -2.16 -15.15
N SER A 336 14.92 -1.95 -16.11
CA SER A 336 15.06 -2.76 -17.31
C SER A 336 15.31 -4.22 -16.93
N PRO A 337 14.70 -5.18 -17.63
CA PRO A 337 14.83 -6.60 -17.33
C PRO A 337 16.23 -7.17 -17.63
N GLU A 338 17.21 -6.35 -18.05
CA GLU A 338 18.57 -6.80 -18.39
C GLU A 338 19.37 -7.38 -17.21
N LEU A 339 18.94 -7.13 -15.97
CA LEU A 339 19.50 -7.83 -14.81
C LEU A 339 19.22 -9.35 -14.86
N LEU A 340 18.14 -9.78 -15.51
CA LEU A 340 17.83 -11.20 -15.72
C LEU A 340 18.41 -11.65 -17.05
N VAL A 341 19.05 -12.82 -17.06
CA VAL A 341 19.63 -13.37 -18.29
C VAL A 341 18.57 -14.08 -19.13
N ASP A 342 17.70 -14.86 -18.50
CA ASP A 342 16.73 -15.74 -19.16
C ASP A 342 15.45 -15.00 -19.57
N SER A 343 15.02 -15.14 -20.83
CA SER A 343 13.85 -14.44 -21.36
C SER A 343 12.54 -14.79 -20.64
N LEU A 344 12.41 -16.02 -20.13
CA LEU A 344 11.24 -16.42 -19.34
C LEU A 344 11.19 -15.67 -18.01
N ASP A 345 12.33 -15.57 -17.34
CA ASP A 345 12.45 -14.82 -16.09
C ASP A 345 12.14 -13.34 -16.31
N LYS A 346 12.64 -12.74 -17.41
CA LYS A 346 12.33 -11.35 -17.79
C LYS A 346 10.82 -11.07 -17.88
N ALA A 347 10.01 -12.08 -18.21
CA ALA A 347 8.57 -11.95 -18.36
C ALA A 347 7.80 -12.15 -17.05
N GLU A 348 8.33 -12.94 -16.11
CA GLU A 348 7.61 -13.39 -14.91
C GLU A 348 8.09 -12.74 -13.60
N ILE A 349 9.35 -12.32 -13.54
CA ILE A 349 9.97 -11.78 -12.32
C ILE A 349 9.91 -10.26 -12.36
N GLY A 350 9.24 -9.68 -11.36
CA GLY A 350 9.23 -8.23 -11.16
C GLY A 350 10.56 -7.77 -10.56
N ILE A 351 11.10 -6.65 -11.07
CA ILE A 351 12.37 -6.09 -10.62
C ILE A 351 12.25 -4.58 -10.43
N VAL A 352 12.81 -4.12 -9.30
CA VAL A 352 13.14 -2.72 -9.04
C VAL A 352 14.58 -2.59 -8.58
N THR A 353 15.17 -1.42 -8.78
CA THR A 353 16.51 -1.08 -8.33
C THR A 353 16.53 0.23 -7.59
N LEU A 354 17.53 0.44 -6.73
CA LEU A 354 17.84 1.79 -6.28
C LEU A 354 18.26 2.67 -7.46
N SER A 355 17.98 3.97 -7.36
CA SER A 355 18.40 4.96 -8.37
C SER A 355 19.90 4.94 -8.66
N ASN A 356 20.73 4.63 -7.66
CA ASN A 356 22.17 4.50 -7.78
C ASN A 356 22.66 3.13 -8.29
N LYS A 357 21.74 2.21 -8.64
CA LYS A 357 22.02 0.84 -9.09
C LYS A 357 22.86 -0.02 -8.14
N ARG A 358 22.95 0.33 -6.85
CA ARG A 358 23.72 -0.46 -5.86
C ARG A 358 22.94 -1.61 -5.24
N MET A 359 21.64 -1.72 -5.51
CA MET A 359 20.80 -2.82 -5.02
C MET A 359 19.60 -3.02 -5.95
N ALA A 360 19.21 -4.28 -6.12
CA ALA A 360 17.97 -4.71 -6.75
C ALA A 360 17.11 -5.50 -5.76
N MET A 361 15.80 -5.38 -5.93
CA MET A 361 14.80 -6.27 -5.34
C MET A 361 14.05 -6.97 -6.46
N LEU A 362 13.97 -8.29 -6.36
CA LEU A 362 13.25 -9.15 -7.28
C LEU A 362 12.16 -9.89 -6.52
N TYR A 363 11.01 -10.09 -7.15
CA TYR A 363 9.96 -10.97 -6.66
C TYR A 363 9.73 -12.12 -7.63
N LEU A 364 9.91 -13.33 -7.11
CA LEU A 364 9.73 -14.57 -7.83
C LEU A 364 8.39 -15.16 -7.38
N PRO A 365 7.38 -15.23 -8.26
CA PRO A 365 6.09 -15.82 -7.89
C PRO A 365 6.17 -17.35 -7.69
N ASP A 366 7.19 -17.99 -8.28
CA ASP A 366 7.45 -19.42 -8.16
C ASP A 366 8.93 -19.69 -7.88
N SER A 367 9.19 -20.70 -7.04
CA SER A 367 10.55 -21.02 -6.60
C SER A 367 11.38 -21.67 -7.69
N ARG A 368 12.46 -21.01 -8.10
CA ARG A 368 13.45 -21.51 -9.05
C ARG A 368 14.78 -20.77 -8.92
N PRO A 369 15.90 -21.39 -9.30
CA PRO A 369 17.16 -20.68 -9.50
C PRO A 369 17.02 -19.58 -10.55
N VAL A 370 17.72 -18.46 -10.36
CA VAL A 370 17.73 -17.33 -11.31
C VAL A 370 19.14 -16.96 -11.70
N LYS A 371 19.34 -16.64 -12.98
CA LYS A 371 20.62 -16.15 -13.50
C LYS A 371 20.58 -14.63 -13.62
N LEU A 372 21.53 -13.98 -12.95
CA LEU A 372 21.63 -12.52 -12.88
C LEU A 372 22.87 -12.01 -13.60
N ASN A 373 22.72 -10.96 -14.40
CA ASN A 373 23.83 -10.19 -14.96
C ASN A 373 24.15 -9.00 -14.05
N LEU A 374 25.04 -9.24 -13.08
CA LEU A 374 25.42 -8.26 -12.07
C LEU A 374 26.22 -7.08 -12.61
N SER A 375 26.70 -7.13 -13.86
CA SER A 375 27.35 -5.98 -14.49
C SER A 375 26.39 -4.79 -14.72
N HIS A 376 25.07 -5.02 -14.61
CA HIS A 376 24.06 -3.96 -14.63
C HIS A 376 23.87 -3.26 -13.28
N LEU A 377 24.54 -3.73 -12.21
CA LEU A 377 24.57 -3.09 -10.90
C LEU A 377 25.93 -2.44 -10.62
N ASN A 378 25.91 -1.35 -9.87
CA ASN A 378 27.11 -0.60 -9.52
C ASN A 378 27.84 -1.24 -8.33
N GLY A 379 28.92 -1.97 -8.59
CA GLY A 379 29.76 -2.58 -7.57
C GLY A 379 30.65 -3.70 -8.12
N THR A 380 31.58 -4.18 -7.29
CA THR A 380 32.44 -5.33 -7.61
C THR A 380 32.09 -6.58 -6.80
N ASP A 381 31.48 -6.37 -5.63
CA ASP A 381 31.20 -7.36 -4.61
C ASP A 381 29.75 -7.23 -4.18
N PHE A 382 29.00 -8.32 -4.30
CA PHE A 382 27.57 -8.36 -4.05
C PHE A 382 27.24 -9.38 -2.97
N GLY A 383 26.25 -9.05 -2.15
CA GLY A 383 25.59 -9.98 -1.24
C GLY A 383 24.15 -10.19 -1.66
N ALA A 384 23.67 -11.41 -1.55
CA ALA A 384 22.27 -11.76 -1.78
C ALA A 384 21.57 -12.14 -0.48
N VAL A 385 20.29 -11.80 -0.36
CA VAL A 385 19.42 -12.18 0.75
C VAL A 385 18.07 -12.59 0.20
N TRP A 386 17.58 -13.74 0.65
CA TRP A 386 16.24 -14.23 0.35
C TRP A 386 15.29 -13.91 1.50
N TYR A 387 14.09 -13.44 1.19
CA TYR A 387 12.96 -13.35 2.12
C TYR A 387 11.81 -14.24 1.68
N SER A 388 11.21 -14.94 2.64
CA SER A 388 9.93 -15.61 2.43
C SER A 388 8.79 -14.61 2.66
N PRO A 389 8.02 -14.23 1.62
CA PRO A 389 6.87 -13.35 1.78
C PRO A 389 5.74 -13.95 2.64
N ARG A 390 5.78 -15.27 2.86
CA ARG A 390 4.83 -16.03 3.69
C ARG A 390 5.11 -15.89 5.19
N THR A 391 6.38 -15.71 5.58
CA THR A 391 6.82 -15.84 6.98
C THR A 391 7.73 -14.71 7.46
N GLY A 392 8.16 -13.82 6.55
CA GLY A 392 9.16 -12.79 6.82
C GLY A 392 10.55 -13.31 7.18
N ARG A 393 10.78 -14.63 7.14
CA ARG A 393 12.09 -15.21 7.43
C ARG A 393 13.08 -14.83 6.33
N ARG A 394 14.33 -14.61 6.74
CA ARG A 394 15.45 -14.26 5.87
C ARG A 394 16.52 -15.36 5.83
N TRP A 395 17.18 -15.50 4.68
CA TRP A 395 18.32 -16.39 4.46
C TRP A 395 19.41 -15.69 3.68
N SER A 396 20.67 -16.07 3.91
CA SER A 396 21.76 -15.65 3.02
C SER A 396 21.56 -16.31 1.65
N GLY A 397 21.64 -15.51 0.58
CA GLY A 397 21.65 -15.97 -0.81
C GLY A 397 23.05 -16.15 -1.38
N GLY A 398 24.10 -15.94 -0.58
CA GLY A 398 25.50 -16.06 -0.99
C GLY A 398 26.16 -14.72 -1.33
N GLU A 399 27.40 -14.83 -1.78
CA GLU A 399 28.26 -13.70 -2.14
C GLU A 399 28.75 -13.89 -3.57
N PHE A 400 28.78 -12.79 -4.33
CA PHE A 400 29.06 -12.83 -5.75
C PHE A 400 30.04 -11.72 -6.13
N LYS A 401 30.92 -12.01 -7.08
CA LYS A 401 31.65 -10.98 -7.82
C LYS A 401 30.79 -10.47 -8.96
N SER A 402 31.08 -9.26 -9.44
CA SER A 402 30.50 -8.77 -10.69
C SER A 402 30.73 -9.79 -11.82
N SER A 403 29.65 -10.30 -12.39
CA SER A 403 29.65 -11.27 -13.49
C SER A 403 28.40 -11.06 -14.36
N ASN A 404 28.42 -11.61 -15.56
CA ASN A 404 27.29 -11.58 -16.49
C ASN A 404 26.30 -12.74 -16.28
N GLU A 405 26.65 -13.73 -15.45
CA GLU A 405 25.82 -14.92 -15.23
C GLU A 405 26.03 -15.46 -13.80
N ALA A 406 25.59 -14.71 -12.79
CA ALA A 406 25.54 -15.18 -11.41
C ALA A 406 24.29 -16.03 -11.17
N LEU A 407 24.47 -17.32 -10.88
CA LEU A 407 23.36 -18.21 -10.52
C LEU A 407 23.04 -18.08 -9.03
N VAL A 408 21.84 -17.62 -8.69
CA VAL A 408 21.35 -17.49 -7.31
C VAL A 408 20.24 -18.51 -7.09
N GLN A 409 20.37 -19.33 -6.04
CA GLN A 409 19.38 -20.37 -5.72
C GLN A 409 18.52 -19.96 -4.51
N PRO A 410 17.20 -20.17 -4.55
CA PRO A 410 16.35 -19.96 -3.39
C PRO A 410 16.69 -20.98 -2.27
N PRO A 411 16.38 -20.67 -1.00
CA PRO A 411 16.67 -21.57 0.12
C PRO A 411 15.93 -22.91 0.04
N ASP A 412 14.78 -22.93 -0.65
CA ASP A 412 13.96 -24.12 -0.88
C ASP A 412 13.22 -23.98 -2.23
N SER A 413 13.10 -25.07 -2.97
CA SER A 413 12.54 -25.15 -4.33
C SER A 413 11.15 -25.78 -4.36
N GLN A 414 10.36 -25.61 -3.29
CA GLN A 414 8.99 -26.12 -3.26
C GLN A 414 8.10 -25.44 -4.32
N PRO A 415 7.34 -26.23 -5.12
CA PRO A 415 6.37 -25.68 -6.06
C PRO A 415 5.35 -24.76 -5.38
N GLY A 416 5.02 -23.63 -6.02
CA GLY A 416 4.06 -22.65 -5.51
C GLY A 416 4.58 -21.77 -4.36
N TRP A 417 5.87 -21.89 -4.00
CA TRP A 417 6.50 -20.96 -3.05
C TRP A 417 7.06 -19.74 -3.78
N ASP A 418 6.59 -18.57 -3.37
CA ASP A 418 7.08 -17.26 -3.79
C ASP A 418 8.32 -16.81 -2.99
N TRP A 419 9.16 -15.96 -3.57
CA TRP A 419 10.38 -15.47 -2.90
C TRP A 419 10.67 -14.02 -3.26
N ILE A 420 11.30 -13.32 -2.33
CA ILE A 420 11.90 -12.01 -2.60
C ILE A 420 13.41 -12.19 -2.54
N LEU A 421 14.11 -11.76 -3.59
CA LEU A 421 15.57 -11.71 -3.63
C LEU A 421 16.01 -10.25 -3.55
N LEU A 422 16.80 -9.93 -2.53
CA LEU A 422 17.60 -8.71 -2.53
C LEU A 422 19.01 -9.07 -2.97
N ILE A 423 19.56 -8.31 -3.90
CA ILE A 423 20.98 -8.39 -4.26
C ILE A 423 21.56 -6.99 -4.31
N GLY A 424 22.65 -6.75 -3.60
CA GLY A 424 23.23 -5.42 -3.49
C GLY A 424 24.70 -5.42 -3.16
N THR A 425 25.33 -4.28 -3.45
CA THR A 425 26.78 -4.07 -3.31
C THR A 425 27.18 -4.06 -1.83
N LYS A 426 28.20 -4.84 -1.49
CA LYS A 426 28.84 -4.87 -0.18
C LYS A 426 29.80 -3.69 -0.04
N GLN A 427 29.28 -2.50 0.19
CA GLN A 427 30.10 -1.32 0.49
C GLN A 427 29.42 -0.43 1.51
#